data_AF-A0A7X3XD64-F1
#
_entry.id   AF-A0A7X3XD64-F1
#
_cell.length_a   1.000
_cell.length_b   1.000
_cell.length_c   1.000
_cell.angle_alpha   90.00
_cell.angle_beta   90.00
_cell.angle_gamma   90.00
#
_symmetry.space_group_name_H-M   'P 1'
#
loop_
_entity.id
_entity.type
_entity.pdbx_description
1 polymer ?
#
loop_
_entity_poly.entity_id
_entity_poly.type
_entity_poly.pdbx_seq_one_letter_code
_entity_poly.pdbx_strand_id
1 'polypeptide(L)'
;MVQGIELNYNAEENPKIRAQIRSFRDLDHGWHYGEGRGATELAIEAALTIHSYFIKYGIREIEVFPDLDGGILVSGYHEKHTLEVFCNQDGHTDIIHETNDEVVHKKKDVMIDEIVEYLGGLSWRLKKLFDSFIANTIVRKSSDLRAWHSRIPQEIEEYQLSTRNVQKRVAGLNVNTYAVSISQNPQETLLSFGESLPPIYPKKPYLNTNRRILATSAT
;
A
#
# COMPACT_ATOMS: atom_id res chain seq x y z
N MET A 1 -14.55 14.69 -22.64
CA MET A 1 -13.69 15.83 -22.29
C MET A 1 -13.98 16.22 -20.85
N VAL A 2 -13.23 15.65 -19.89
CA VAL A 2 -13.34 15.99 -18.48
C VAL A 2 -12.47 17.23 -18.25
N GLN A 3 -13.07 18.34 -17.82
CA GLN A 3 -12.33 19.56 -17.49
C GLN A 3 -11.33 19.25 -16.37
N GLY A 4 -10.05 19.58 -16.60
CA GLY A 4 -8.96 19.37 -15.67
C GLY A 4 -9.18 20.15 -14.39
N ILE A 5 -9.58 19.44 -13.34
CA ILE A 5 -9.56 19.98 -11.98
C ILE A 5 -8.09 19.89 -11.53
N GLU A 6 -7.37 21.02 -11.58
CA GLU A 6 -6.07 21.15 -10.91
C GLU A 6 -6.31 21.12 -9.40
N LEU A 7 -6.36 19.90 -8.85
CA LEU A 7 -6.52 19.70 -7.42
C LEU A 7 -5.17 19.91 -6.74
N ASN A 8 -5.10 20.99 -5.96
CA ASN A 8 -3.96 21.36 -5.12
C ASN A 8 -3.85 20.37 -3.93
N TYR A 9 -3.36 19.15 -4.18
CA TYR A 9 -3.27 18.07 -3.19
C TYR A 9 -1.97 18.15 -2.37
N ASN A 10 -2.06 18.73 -1.17
CA ASN A 10 -1.03 18.63 -0.11
C ASN A 10 -1.26 17.41 0.81
N ALA A 11 -1.85 16.33 0.31
CA ALA A 11 -1.74 15.04 1.00
C ALA A 11 -0.33 14.54 0.70
N GLU A 12 0.60 14.68 1.65
CA GLU A 12 2.03 14.39 1.47
C GLU A 12 2.22 13.09 0.69
N GLU A 13 2.54 13.21 -0.60
CA GLU A 13 2.91 12.08 -1.42
C GLU A 13 4.13 11.43 -0.79
N ASN A 14 4.22 10.10 -0.80
CA ASN A 14 5.43 9.43 -0.32
C ASN A 14 6.52 9.53 -1.41
N PRO A 15 7.54 10.41 -1.26
CA PRO A 15 8.53 10.59 -2.31
C PRO A 15 9.39 9.33 -2.52
N LYS A 16 9.47 8.45 -1.51
CA LYS A 16 10.24 7.20 -1.60
C LYS A 16 9.58 6.22 -2.56
N ILE A 17 8.26 6.04 -2.49
CA ILE A 17 7.53 5.13 -3.40
C ILE A 17 7.63 5.64 -4.83
N ARG A 18 7.48 6.95 -5.05
CA ARG A 18 7.64 7.54 -6.40
C ARG A 18 9.05 7.33 -6.96
N ALA A 19 10.08 7.50 -6.13
CA ALA A 19 11.45 7.23 -6.52
C ALA A 19 11.67 5.73 -6.82
N GLN A 20 11.07 4.84 -6.04
CA GLN A 20 11.12 3.40 -6.25
C GLN A 20 10.46 2.99 -7.57
N ILE A 21 9.24 3.47 -7.86
CA ILE A 21 8.54 3.24 -9.14
C ILE A 21 9.45 3.64 -10.32
N ARG A 22 10.07 4.83 -10.25
CA ARG A 22 10.96 5.30 -11.31
C ARG A 22 12.23 4.45 -11.45
N SER A 23 12.77 3.94 -10.34
CA SER A 23 13.96 3.11 -10.35
C SER A 23 13.78 1.77 -11.06
N PHE A 24 12.54 1.30 -11.22
CA PHE A 24 12.27 0.06 -11.96
C PHE A 24 12.61 0.15 -13.45
N ARG A 25 12.75 1.36 -14.00
CA ARG A 25 13.28 1.58 -15.36
C ARG A 25 14.69 1.05 -15.53
N ASP A 26 15.52 1.21 -14.49
CA ASP A 26 16.96 0.97 -14.53
C ASP A 26 17.34 -0.46 -14.15
N LEU A 27 16.35 -1.36 -14.04
CA LEU A 27 16.61 -2.78 -13.81
C LEU A 27 17.27 -3.37 -15.05
N ASP A 28 18.36 -4.10 -14.81
CA ASP A 28 19.10 -4.76 -15.87
C ASP A 28 18.25 -5.87 -16.50
N HIS A 29 18.43 -6.11 -17.80
CA HIS A 29 17.78 -7.26 -18.45
C HIS A 29 18.27 -8.57 -17.81
N GLY A 30 17.34 -9.49 -17.54
CA GLY A 30 17.56 -10.75 -16.86
C GLY A 30 17.62 -10.67 -15.33
N TRP A 31 17.23 -9.56 -14.70
CA TRP A 31 17.28 -9.38 -13.23
C TRP A 31 16.52 -10.46 -12.45
N HIS A 32 15.52 -11.10 -13.08
CA HIS A 32 14.76 -12.21 -12.53
C HIS A 32 15.00 -13.48 -13.37
N TYR A 33 15.91 -14.34 -12.90
CA TYR A 33 16.26 -15.63 -13.52
C TYR A 33 16.53 -15.60 -15.04
N GLY A 34 17.03 -14.46 -15.55
CA GLY A 34 17.32 -14.30 -16.98
C GLY A 34 16.16 -13.79 -17.84
N GLU A 35 14.97 -13.56 -17.29
CA GLU A 35 13.78 -13.13 -18.06
C GLU A 35 13.41 -11.65 -17.84
N GLY A 36 13.57 -11.14 -16.62
CA GLY A 36 13.07 -9.81 -16.23
C GLY A 36 13.60 -8.65 -17.09
N ARG A 37 12.80 -7.61 -17.30
CA ARG A 37 13.23 -6.34 -17.94
C ARG A 37 12.86 -5.13 -17.08
N GLY A 38 13.51 -4.01 -17.38
CA GLY A 38 13.16 -2.72 -16.78
C GLY A 38 11.76 -2.26 -17.19
N ALA A 39 11.11 -1.50 -16.31
CA ALA A 39 9.76 -1.00 -16.54
C ALA A 39 9.70 0.00 -17.70
N THR A 40 8.63 -0.06 -18.50
CA THR A 40 8.41 0.90 -19.59
C THR A 40 7.96 2.26 -19.06
N GLU A 41 8.12 3.32 -19.86
CA GLU A 41 7.63 4.65 -19.48
C GLU A 41 6.11 4.64 -19.22
N LEU A 42 5.34 3.95 -20.06
CA LEU A 42 3.89 3.84 -19.92
C LEU A 42 3.49 3.17 -18.59
N ALA A 43 4.16 2.08 -18.22
CA ALA A 43 3.93 1.41 -16.94
C ALA A 43 4.30 2.30 -15.75
N ILE A 44 5.40 3.06 -15.85
CA ILE A 44 5.83 4.02 -14.81
C ILE A 44 4.81 5.14 -14.63
N GLU A 45 4.32 5.74 -15.72
CA GLU A 45 3.31 6.80 -15.68
C GLU A 45 1.99 6.30 -15.10
N ALA A 46 1.54 5.11 -15.51
CA ALA A 46 0.36 4.46 -14.96
C ALA A 46 0.53 4.19 -13.45
N ALA A 47 1.64 3.59 -13.02
CA ALA A 47 1.91 3.28 -11.62
C ALA A 47 1.97 4.55 -10.73
N LEU A 48 2.61 5.62 -11.21
CA LEU A 48 2.65 6.91 -10.50
C LEU A 48 1.24 7.50 -10.36
N THR A 49 0.42 7.38 -11.40
CA THR A 49 -0.97 7.85 -11.40
C THR A 49 -1.81 7.05 -10.39
N ILE A 50 -1.72 5.72 -10.40
CA ILE A 50 -2.39 4.84 -9.44
C ILE A 50 -1.97 5.15 -8.01
N HIS A 51 -0.67 5.31 -7.75
CA HIS A 51 -0.16 5.70 -6.44
C HIS A 51 -0.78 7.03 -5.95
N SER A 52 -0.84 8.07 -6.78
CA SER A 52 -1.48 9.34 -6.40
C SER A 52 -2.99 9.15 -6.10
N TYR A 53 -3.68 8.27 -6.83
CA TYR A 53 -5.08 7.93 -6.55
C TYR A 53 -5.26 7.14 -5.25
N PHE A 54 -4.39 6.17 -4.95
CA PHE A 54 -4.42 5.45 -3.67
C PHE A 54 -4.32 6.42 -2.50
N ILE A 55 -3.36 7.35 -2.55
CA ILE A 55 -3.21 8.40 -1.54
C ILE A 55 -4.47 9.28 -1.45
N LYS A 56 -5.01 9.70 -2.60
CA LYS A 56 -6.24 10.51 -2.68
C LYS A 56 -7.45 9.81 -2.04
N TYR A 57 -7.56 8.49 -2.17
CA TYR A 57 -8.64 7.70 -1.62
C TYR A 57 -8.37 7.15 -0.21
N GLY A 58 -7.26 7.57 0.42
CA GLY A 58 -6.97 7.27 1.82
C GLY A 58 -6.20 5.97 2.06
N ILE A 59 -5.75 5.30 1.00
CA ILE A 59 -4.85 4.15 1.08
C ILE A 59 -3.44 4.68 1.36
N ARG A 60 -2.85 4.29 2.49
CA ARG A 60 -1.55 4.81 2.94
C ARG A 60 -0.46 3.74 2.95
N GLU A 61 -0.85 2.49 3.15
CA GLU A 61 0.04 1.34 3.07
C GLU A 61 0.07 0.90 1.62
N ILE A 62 1.16 1.25 0.93
CA ILE A 62 1.32 1.00 -0.50
C ILE A 62 2.69 0.34 -0.72
N GLU A 63 2.69 -0.73 -1.49
CA GLU A 63 3.89 -1.42 -1.94
C GLU A 63 3.92 -1.47 -3.46
N VAL A 64 5.12 -1.53 -4.04
CA VAL A 64 5.31 -1.55 -5.49
C VAL A 64 6.35 -2.58 -5.86
N PHE A 65 6.08 -3.32 -6.92
CA PHE A 65 6.94 -4.40 -7.40
C PHE A 65 7.11 -4.31 -8.92
N PRO A 66 8.32 -4.54 -9.46
CA PRO A 66 8.51 -4.66 -10.89
C PRO A 66 7.92 -6.00 -11.37
N ASP A 67 7.25 -5.99 -12.51
CA ASP A 67 6.81 -7.21 -13.20
C ASP A 67 7.88 -7.68 -14.21
N LEU A 68 7.87 -8.98 -14.55
CA LEU A 68 8.85 -9.59 -15.44
C LEU A 68 8.86 -8.94 -16.82
N ASP A 69 7.67 -8.58 -17.30
CA ASP A 69 7.44 -8.03 -18.62
C ASP A 69 7.64 -6.51 -18.70
N GLY A 70 8.26 -5.89 -17.71
CA GLY A 70 8.44 -4.43 -17.68
C GLY A 70 7.16 -3.68 -17.31
N GLY A 71 6.20 -4.38 -16.70
CA GLY A 71 5.10 -3.79 -15.96
C GLY A 71 5.47 -3.45 -14.52
N ILE A 72 4.50 -2.93 -13.77
CA ILE A 72 4.64 -2.60 -12.36
C ILE A 72 3.36 -3.01 -11.63
N LEU A 73 3.48 -3.82 -10.58
CA LEU A 73 2.40 -4.07 -9.64
C LEU A 73 2.40 -2.98 -8.56
N VAL A 74 1.24 -2.35 -8.36
CA VAL A 74 0.99 -1.42 -7.25
C VAL A 74 -0.05 -2.03 -6.32
N SER A 75 0.38 -2.35 -5.10
CA SER A 75 -0.48 -2.96 -4.07
C SER A 75 -0.80 -1.94 -2.99
N GLY A 76 -2.08 -1.84 -2.62
CA GLY A 76 -2.60 -0.91 -1.63
C GLY A 76 -3.44 -1.63 -0.59
N TYR A 77 -3.18 -1.34 0.69
CA TYR A 77 -3.82 -2.00 1.82
C TYR A 77 -4.66 -1.00 2.62
N HIS A 78 -5.90 -1.39 2.92
CA HIS A 78 -6.81 -0.60 3.74
C HIS A 78 -7.70 -1.50 4.60
N GLU A 79 -7.40 -1.59 5.89
CA GLU A 79 -8.11 -2.46 6.84
C GLU A 79 -8.11 -3.94 6.39
N LYS A 80 -9.25 -4.44 5.89
CA LYS A 80 -9.44 -5.81 5.40
C LYS A 80 -9.38 -5.92 3.89
N HIS A 81 -9.08 -4.80 3.22
CA HIS A 81 -9.09 -4.68 1.78
C HIS A 81 -7.66 -4.65 1.24
N THR A 82 -7.46 -5.39 0.16
CA THR A 82 -6.23 -5.37 -0.64
C THR A 82 -6.60 -5.01 -2.07
N LEU A 83 -5.98 -3.98 -2.63
CA LEU A 83 -6.07 -3.64 -4.05
C LEU A 83 -4.74 -3.87 -4.72
N GLU A 84 -4.75 -4.69 -5.75
CA GLU A 84 -3.60 -4.92 -6.62
C GLU A 84 -3.93 -4.37 -8.01
N VAL A 85 -3.10 -3.44 -8.48
CA VAL A 85 -3.22 -2.88 -9.82
C VAL A 85 -1.95 -3.20 -10.59
N PHE A 86 -2.07 -4.03 -11.62
CA PHE A 86 -0.99 -4.35 -12.54
C PHE A 86 -0.97 -3.30 -13.64
N CYS A 87 0.10 -2.51 -13.70
CA CYS A 87 0.35 -1.52 -14.74
C CYS A 87 1.21 -2.17 -15.82
N ASN A 88 0.57 -2.62 -16.89
CA ASN A 88 1.22 -3.38 -17.96
C ASN A 88 2.13 -2.48 -18.82
N GLN A 89 3.07 -3.10 -19.53
CA GLN A 89 4.07 -2.40 -20.34
C GLN A 89 3.49 -1.53 -21.47
N ASP A 90 2.27 -1.82 -21.90
CA ASP A 90 1.49 -1.14 -22.94
C ASP A 90 0.62 0.00 -22.39
N GLY A 91 0.63 0.22 -21.06
CA GLY A 91 -0.17 1.23 -20.38
C GLY A 91 -1.58 0.78 -20.00
N HIS A 92 -1.99 -0.43 -20.37
CA HIS A 92 -3.23 -1.03 -19.88
C HIS A 92 -3.08 -1.48 -18.42
N THR A 93 -4.19 -1.61 -17.70
CA THR A 93 -4.14 -2.02 -16.29
C THR A 93 -5.05 -3.18 -15.97
N ASP A 94 -4.65 -4.05 -15.05
CA ASP A 94 -5.54 -5.05 -14.46
C ASP A 94 -5.75 -4.70 -12.98
N ILE A 95 -6.95 -4.94 -12.44
CA ILE A 95 -7.27 -4.71 -11.04
C ILE A 95 -7.79 -5.98 -10.37
N ILE A 96 -7.30 -6.24 -9.16
CA ILE A 96 -7.82 -7.25 -8.25
C ILE A 96 -8.11 -6.56 -6.92
N HIS A 97 -9.32 -6.75 -6.40
CA HIS A 97 -9.71 -6.33 -5.07
C HIS A 97 -10.09 -7.55 -4.25
N GLU A 98 -9.41 -7.70 -3.12
CA GLU A 98 -9.68 -8.74 -2.14
C GLU A 98 -10.22 -8.14 -0.85
N THR A 99 -11.11 -8.86 -0.17
CA THR A 99 -11.65 -8.49 1.14
C THR A 99 -11.70 -9.72 2.04
N ASN A 100 -10.95 -9.72 3.14
CA ASN A 100 -10.72 -10.92 3.97
C ASN A 100 -10.24 -12.13 3.15
N ASP A 101 -9.22 -11.94 2.32
CA ASP A 101 -8.61 -13.00 1.47
C ASP A 101 -9.54 -13.59 0.38
N GLU A 102 -10.71 -12.99 0.14
CA GLU A 102 -11.61 -13.36 -0.95
C GLU A 102 -11.61 -12.30 -2.04
N VAL A 103 -11.44 -12.72 -3.29
CA VAL A 103 -11.51 -11.83 -4.46
C VAL A 103 -12.96 -11.35 -4.65
N VAL A 104 -13.22 -10.07 -4.36
CA VAL A 104 -14.53 -9.44 -4.51
C VAL A 104 -14.69 -8.70 -5.84
N HIS A 105 -13.58 -8.33 -6.48
CA HIS A 105 -13.59 -7.74 -7.81
C HIS A 105 -12.31 -8.11 -8.56
N LYS A 106 -12.45 -8.45 -9.83
CA LYS A 106 -11.32 -8.70 -10.73
C LYS A 106 -11.71 -8.26 -12.12
N LYS A 107 -10.89 -7.40 -12.73
CA LYS A 107 -11.11 -6.92 -14.09
C LYS A 107 -9.77 -6.76 -14.78
N LYS A 108 -9.69 -7.22 -16.03
CA LYS A 108 -8.52 -7.10 -16.88
C LYS A 108 -8.74 -6.01 -17.92
N ASP A 109 -7.64 -5.49 -18.46
CA ASP A 109 -7.64 -4.55 -19.57
C ASP A 109 -8.52 -3.32 -19.30
N VAL A 110 -8.26 -2.72 -18.14
CA VAL A 110 -8.99 -1.61 -17.54
C VAL A 110 -8.25 -0.31 -17.84
N MET A 111 -9.01 0.73 -18.16
CA MET A 111 -8.47 2.08 -18.27
C MET A 111 -8.34 2.72 -16.89
N ILE A 112 -7.34 3.59 -16.68
CA ILE A 112 -7.12 4.27 -15.40
C ILE A 112 -8.39 4.96 -14.88
N ASP A 113 -9.16 5.61 -15.74
CA ASP A 113 -10.41 6.29 -15.36
C ASP A 113 -11.42 5.34 -14.70
N GLU A 114 -11.51 4.09 -15.17
CA GLU A 114 -12.40 3.09 -14.57
C GLU A 114 -11.90 2.64 -13.19
N ILE A 115 -10.59 2.56 -12.98
CA ILE A 115 -10.02 2.31 -11.65
C ILE A 115 -10.34 3.48 -10.72
N VAL A 116 -10.26 4.72 -11.20
CA VAL A 116 -10.59 5.92 -10.40
C VAL A 116 -12.07 5.93 -10.00
N GLU A 117 -12.96 5.55 -10.92
CA GLU A 117 -14.38 5.38 -10.63
C GLU A 117 -14.60 4.28 -9.60
N TYR A 118 -13.95 3.13 -9.78
CA TYR A 118 -14.00 2.01 -8.86
C TYR A 118 -13.57 2.41 -7.43
N LEU A 119 -12.39 3.03 -7.29
CA LEU A 119 -11.89 3.58 -6.02
C LEU A 119 -12.87 4.62 -5.42
N GLY A 120 -13.54 5.40 -6.27
CA GLY A 120 -14.60 6.33 -5.86
C GLY A 120 -15.78 5.66 -5.18
N GLY A 121 -16.11 4.44 -5.60
CA GLY A 121 -17.18 3.63 -5.03
C GLY A 121 -16.83 2.97 -3.69
N LEU A 122 -15.55 2.82 -3.34
CA LEU A 122 -15.13 2.02 -2.18
C LEU A 122 -15.38 2.68 -0.81
N SER A 123 -15.91 3.90 -0.74
CA SER A 123 -16.26 4.60 0.51
C SER A 123 -15.11 4.78 1.54
N TRP A 124 -13.85 4.49 1.16
CA TRP A 124 -12.65 4.62 1.99
C TRP A 124 -12.21 6.05 2.26
N ARG A 125 -12.93 7.03 1.66
CA ARG A 125 -12.70 8.44 1.98
C ARG A 125 -12.85 8.64 3.47
N LEU A 126 -11.77 9.16 4.07
CA LEU A 126 -11.64 9.52 5.49
C LEU A 126 -12.99 9.97 6.08
N LYS A 127 -13.66 9.06 6.82
CA LYS A 127 -14.84 9.37 7.64
C LYS A 127 -14.58 10.56 8.58
N LYS A 128 -13.30 10.88 8.85
CA LYS A 128 -12.85 11.90 9.80
C LYS A 128 -12.98 13.37 9.37
N LEU A 129 -13.34 13.71 8.13
CA LEU A 129 -13.43 15.13 7.74
C LEU A 129 -14.80 15.78 7.96
N PHE A 130 -15.85 15.01 8.25
CA PHE A 130 -17.17 15.57 8.52
C PHE A 130 -17.52 15.68 10.01
N ASP A 131 -16.82 14.98 10.90
CA ASP A 131 -17.02 15.14 12.35
C ASP A 131 -16.49 16.48 12.89
N SER A 132 -15.58 17.15 12.17
CA SER A 132 -15.08 18.48 12.54
C SER A 132 -15.85 19.65 11.89
N PHE A 133 -16.89 19.37 11.09
CA PHE A 133 -17.89 20.36 10.68
C PHE A 133 -19.14 20.27 11.59
N ILE A 134 -18.98 19.92 12.87
CA ILE A 134 -19.91 20.45 13.85
C ILE A 134 -19.68 21.96 13.84
N ALA A 135 -20.67 22.63 13.27
CA ALA A 135 -20.82 24.06 13.19
C ALA A 135 -20.16 24.74 14.39
N ASN A 136 -19.44 25.83 14.12
CA ASN A 136 -19.56 26.97 15.02
C ASN A 136 -21.07 27.21 15.16
N THR A 137 -21.68 26.61 16.17
CA THR A 137 -22.96 26.97 16.72
C THR A 137 -22.72 28.38 17.24
N ILE A 138 -22.80 29.36 16.34
CA ILE A 138 -22.90 30.76 16.69
C ILE A 138 -24.20 30.83 17.47
N VAL A 139 -24.09 30.69 18.78
CA VAL A 139 -25.14 31.05 19.73
C VAL A 139 -25.37 32.54 19.50
N ARG A 140 -26.28 32.88 18.60
CA ARG A 140 -26.82 34.24 18.55
C ARG A 140 -27.48 34.46 19.89
N LYS A 141 -26.97 35.46 20.60
CA LYS A 141 -27.46 35.96 21.87
C LYS A 141 -28.90 36.48 21.67
N SER A 142 -29.89 35.60 21.68
CA SER A 142 -31.29 36.00 21.86
C SER A 142 -31.58 35.98 23.35
N SER A 143 -31.82 37.18 23.88
CA SER A 143 -32.53 37.54 25.08
C SER A 143 -33.05 36.39 25.95
N ASP A 144 -32.47 36.28 27.15
CA ASP A 144 -33.01 35.73 28.40
C ASP A 144 -34.02 34.58 28.32
N LEU A 145 -33.48 33.35 28.33
CA LEU A 145 -34.18 32.23 28.94
C LEU A 145 -33.82 32.20 30.42
N ARG A 146 -34.82 32.51 31.27
CA ARG A 146 -34.76 32.37 32.72
C ARG A 146 -34.25 30.98 33.09
N ALA A 147 -33.12 30.95 33.80
CA ALA A 147 -32.57 29.75 34.41
C ALA A 147 -33.62 29.08 35.30
N TRP A 148 -33.94 27.83 35.00
CA TRP A 148 -34.58 26.94 35.96
C TRP A 148 -33.47 26.22 36.74
N HIS A 149 -33.51 26.38 38.06
CA HIS A 149 -32.66 25.67 39.00
C HIS A 149 -32.91 24.16 38.90
N SER A 150 -31.98 23.42 38.29
CA SER A 150 -31.88 21.98 38.50
C SER A 150 -31.24 21.75 39.86
N ARG A 151 -32.08 21.38 40.84
CA ARG A 151 -31.66 20.73 42.08
C ARG A 151 -30.88 19.47 41.70
N ILE A 152 -29.69 19.34 42.26
CA ILE A 152 -28.87 18.13 42.24
C ILE A 152 -29.58 17.08 43.13
N PRO A 153 -29.97 15.90 42.60
CA PRO A 153 -30.11 14.72 43.43
C PRO A 153 -28.71 14.14 43.62
N GLN A 154 -28.27 14.16 44.87
CA GLN A 154 -27.15 13.38 45.34
C GLN A 154 -27.70 11.97 45.53
N GLU A 155 -27.36 11.03 44.66
CA GLU A 155 -27.58 9.62 44.96
C GLU A 155 -26.46 8.77 44.37
N ILE A 156 -25.93 7.98 45.31
CA ILE A 156 -24.83 7.03 45.21
C ILE A 156 -25.36 5.81 44.49
N GLU A 157 -24.59 5.24 43.57
CA GLU A 157 -24.57 3.79 43.41
C GLU A 157 -23.21 3.33 42.86
N GLU A 158 -22.56 2.51 43.69
CA GLU A 158 -21.28 1.86 43.44
C GLU A 158 -21.44 0.85 42.29
N TYR A 159 -20.65 0.99 41.23
CA TYR A 159 -20.50 -0.07 40.24
C TYR A 159 -19.47 -1.09 40.74
N GLN A 160 -19.95 -2.19 41.33
CA GLN A 160 -19.16 -3.41 41.50
C GLN A 160 -18.87 -4.00 40.11
N LEU A 161 -17.64 -3.84 39.62
CA LEU A 161 -17.13 -4.58 38.47
C LEU A 161 -16.93 -6.05 38.85
N SER A 162 -17.94 -6.87 38.57
CA SER A 162 -17.84 -8.33 38.53
C SER A 162 -17.99 -8.80 37.08
N THR A 163 -16.87 -9.00 36.40
CA THR A 163 -16.83 -9.87 35.23
C THR A 163 -15.99 -11.10 35.55
N ARG A 164 -16.75 -12.18 35.73
CA ARG A 164 -16.34 -13.58 35.89
C ARG A 164 -15.21 -13.99 34.94
N ASN A 165 -14.30 -14.77 35.50
CA ASN A 165 -13.26 -15.55 34.83
C ASN A 165 -13.75 -16.24 33.55
N VAL A 166 -13.13 -15.91 32.41
CA VAL A 166 -13.17 -16.76 31.21
C VAL A 166 -12.17 -17.89 31.42
N GLN A 167 -12.68 -19.12 31.60
CA GLN A 167 -11.86 -20.33 31.57
C GLN A 167 -11.29 -20.52 30.16
N LYS A 168 -9.98 -20.34 30.00
CA LYS A 168 -9.24 -20.83 28.83
C LYS A 168 -9.19 -22.36 28.91
N ARG A 169 -10.10 -23.05 28.22
CA ARG A 169 -9.87 -24.45 27.81
C ARG A 169 -8.94 -24.43 26.60
N VAL A 170 -7.65 -24.58 26.86
CA VAL A 170 -6.70 -24.99 25.82
C VAL A 170 -6.87 -26.50 25.66
N ALA A 171 -7.57 -26.91 24.61
CA ALA A 171 -7.54 -28.30 24.18
C ALA A 171 -6.18 -28.52 23.48
N GLY A 172 -5.24 -29.12 24.21
CA GLY A 172 -4.01 -29.62 23.64
C GLY A 172 -4.33 -30.77 22.69
N LEU A 173 -4.22 -30.53 21.39
CA LEU A 173 -4.14 -31.59 20.39
C LEU A 173 -2.69 -32.08 20.37
N ASN A 174 -2.51 -33.29 20.88
CA ASN A 174 -1.25 -34.00 20.88
C ASN A 174 -0.99 -34.51 19.46
N VAL A 175 -0.09 -33.87 18.72
CA VAL A 175 0.32 -34.35 17.39
C VAL A 175 1.38 -35.43 17.61
N ASN A 176 0.98 -36.67 17.36
CA ASN A 176 1.85 -37.82 17.44
C ASN A 176 2.66 -37.91 16.13
N THR A 177 3.88 -37.37 16.13
CA THR A 177 4.82 -37.56 15.03
C THR A 177 5.44 -38.95 15.16
N TYR A 178 4.86 -39.92 14.45
CA TYR A 178 5.55 -41.19 14.26
C TYR A 178 6.88 -40.93 13.55
N ALA A 179 7.94 -41.26 14.25
CA ALA A 179 9.30 -41.34 13.73
C ALA A 179 9.33 -42.30 12.53
N VAL A 180 9.47 -41.74 11.34
CA VAL A 180 9.92 -42.49 10.17
C VAL A 180 11.45 -42.51 10.24
N SER A 181 11.96 -43.55 10.89
CA SER A 181 13.36 -43.94 10.83
C SER A 181 13.64 -44.53 9.46
N ILE A 182 14.17 -43.74 8.53
CA ILE A 182 14.89 -44.27 7.38
C ILE A 182 16.37 -44.28 7.78
N SER A 183 16.81 -45.47 8.20
CA SER A 183 18.21 -45.80 8.39
C SER A 183 18.80 -46.24 7.04
N GLN A 184 20.12 -45.99 6.87
CA GLN A 184 21.01 -46.32 5.75
C GLN A 184 21.06 -45.20 4.69
N ASN A 185 22.20 -44.60 4.32
CA ASN A 185 23.61 -45.01 4.40
C ASN A 185 24.48 -43.75 4.10
N PRO A 186 25.49 -43.36 4.91
CA PRO A 186 26.34 -42.22 4.57
C PRO A 186 27.42 -42.68 3.58
N GLN A 187 27.33 -42.24 2.32
CA GLN A 187 28.53 -42.02 1.53
C GLN A 187 29.03 -40.61 1.82
N GLU A 188 30.17 -40.55 2.49
CA GLU A 188 30.92 -39.33 2.75
C GLU A 188 31.25 -38.65 1.41
N THR A 189 30.50 -37.60 1.09
CA THR A 189 30.95 -36.61 0.11
C THR A 189 31.38 -35.38 0.89
N LEU A 190 32.69 -35.20 1.00
CA LEU A 190 33.33 -33.98 1.49
C LEU A 190 32.91 -32.81 0.58
N LEU A 191 31.88 -32.08 1.00
CA LEU A 191 31.53 -30.78 0.43
C LEU A 191 31.90 -29.70 1.44
N SER A 192 32.96 -29.00 1.08
CA SER A 192 33.44 -27.75 1.65
C SER A 192 32.30 -26.79 2.00
N PHE A 193 32.15 -26.46 3.29
CA PHE A 193 31.31 -25.37 3.76
C PHE A 193 31.83 -24.05 3.18
N GLY A 194 31.18 -23.56 2.12
CA GLY A 194 31.28 -22.18 1.67
C GLY A 194 30.43 -21.29 2.59
N GLU A 195 31.07 -20.30 3.18
CA GLU A 195 30.46 -19.28 4.02
C GLU A 195 29.29 -18.61 3.30
N SER A 196 28.13 -18.57 3.97
CA SER A 196 26.98 -17.79 3.55
C SER A 196 27.34 -16.31 3.61
N LEU A 197 27.59 -15.71 2.44
CA LEU A 197 27.66 -14.26 2.31
C LEU A 197 26.24 -13.68 2.28
N PRO A 198 25.99 -12.52 2.92
CA PRO A 198 24.73 -11.80 2.80
C PRO A 198 24.51 -11.34 1.35
N PRO A 199 23.25 -11.07 0.93
CA PRO A 199 22.96 -10.59 -0.42
C PRO A 199 23.69 -9.26 -0.67
N ILE A 200 24.69 -9.32 -1.54
CA ILE A 200 25.41 -8.15 -2.04
C ILE A 200 24.51 -7.50 -3.09
N TYR A 201 23.76 -6.48 -2.69
CA TYR A 201 23.26 -5.52 -3.66
C TYR A 201 24.47 -4.79 -4.26
N PRO A 202 24.70 -4.83 -5.59
CA PRO A 202 25.79 -4.08 -6.18
C PRO A 202 25.53 -2.58 -5.99
N LYS A 203 26.30 -1.95 -5.10
CA LYS A 203 26.44 -0.49 -5.10
C LYS A 203 27.06 -0.09 -6.45
N LYS A 204 26.25 0.44 -7.36
CA LYS A 204 26.76 1.04 -8.60
C LYS A 204 27.72 2.20 -8.25
N PRO A 205 28.89 2.31 -8.88
CA PRO A 205 29.79 3.44 -8.68
C PRO A 205 29.14 4.73 -9.21
N TYR A 206 29.22 5.81 -8.43
CA TYR A 206 28.84 7.15 -8.87
C TYR A 206 29.69 7.56 -10.09
N LEU A 207 29.14 7.44 -11.29
CA LEU A 207 29.71 8.04 -12.48
C LEU A 207 29.30 9.52 -12.52
N ASN A 208 30.27 10.36 -12.16
CA ASN A 208 30.17 11.81 -12.20
C ASN A 208 30.40 12.28 -13.65
N THR A 209 29.33 12.44 -14.44
CA THR A 209 29.39 12.99 -15.80
C THR A 209 29.22 14.51 -15.79
N ASN A 210 30.33 15.22 -15.54
CA ASN A 210 30.48 16.60 -15.97
C ASN A 210 30.60 16.62 -17.51
N ARG A 211 29.50 16.90 -18.23
CA ARG A 211 29.54 17.19 -19.66
C ARG A 211 29.46 18.69 -19.90
N ARG A 212 30.61 19.23 -20.29
CA ARG A 212 30.88 20.60 -20.73
C ARG A 212 30.18 20.85 -22.07
N ILE A 213 29.26 21.81 -22.12
CA ILE A 213 28.64 22.29 -23.37
C ILE A 213 29.64 23.21 -24.06
N LEU A 214 30.05 22.87 -25.28
CA LEU A 214 30.71 23.79 -26.20
C LEU A 214 29.65 24.40 -27.10
N ALA A 215 29.51 25.72 -27.02
CA ALA A 215 28.72 26.51 -27.95
C ALA A 215 29.52 26.70 -29.24
N THR A 216 28.99 26.23 -30.37
CA THR A 216 29.41 26.66 -31.71
C THR A 216 28.48 27.76 -32.18
N SER A 217 29.03 28.97 -32.26
CA SER A 217 28.49 30.08 -33.04
C SER A 217 28.79 29.85 -34.51
N ALA A 218 27.80 30.02 -35.39
CA ALA A 218 28.02 30.17 -36.82
C ALA A 218 27.35 31.47 -37.27
N THR A 219 28.19 32.28 -37.93
CA THR A 219 27.93 33.49 -38.73
C THR A 219 26.98 33.26 -39.89
#